data_AF-A0A858RNN8-F1
#
_entry.id   AF-A0A858RNN8-F1
#
_cell.length_a   1.000
_cell.length_b   1.000
_cell.length_c   1.000
_cell.angle_alpha   90.00
_cell.angle_beta   90.00
_cell.angle_gamma   90.00
#
_symmetry.space_group_name_H-M   'P 1'
#
loop_
_entity.id
_entity.type
_entity.pdbx_description
1 polymer ?
#
loop_
_entity_poly.entity_id
_entity_poly.type
_entity_poly.pdbx_seq_one_letter_code
_entity_poly.pdbx_strand_id
1 'polypeptide(L)'
;MGLPHHPLETLRPLTETELAEWEEAYAAVEAYLQALRLRNRLLVAELVRAILWRASARGAKEPGVPARVLAMEETLSEIANWTQDVLDEPLENRRLAARGRLALLLADMPGKWQGVFLTPAPWPPAFKEAMCKSYLAAGPNFAELTMIPQPLELNVIGEGAAQWWETMDRRPIVRKMFALFLLALIGATVWFIFFE
;
A
#
# COMPACT_ATOMS: atom_id res chain seq x y z
N MET A 1 -19.80 15.30 -16.62
CA MET A 1 -20.11 15.33 -18.06
C MET A 1 -20.64 13.95 -18.42
N GLY A 2 -21.90 13.87 -18.89
CA GLY A 2 -22.52 12.59 -19.22
C GLY A 2 -21.80 11.97 -20.43
N LEU A 3 -21.32 10.73 -20.26
CA LEU A 3 -20.84 9.92 -21.38
C LEU A 3 -21.96 9.75 -22.41
N PRO A 4 -21.65 9.70 -23.72
CA PRO A 4 -22.65 9.51 -24.76
C PRO A 4 -23.49 8.26 -24.48
N HIS A 5 -24.81 8.39 -24.59
CA HIS A 5 -25.75 7.27 -24.47
C HIS A 5 -25.45 6.26 -25.58
N HIS A 6 -24.72 5.19 -25.24
CA HIS A 6 -24.49 4.11 -26.18
C HIS A 6 -25.68 3.14 -26.11
N PRO A 7 -26.40 2.91 -27.22
CA PRO A 7 -27.53 1.99 -27.22
C PRO A 7 -27.05 0.59 -26.87
N LEU A 8 -27.78 -0.10 -25.98
CA LEU A 8 -27.45 -1.45 -25.50
C LEU A 8 -27.41 -2.51 -26.62
N GLU A 9 -27.87 -2.15 -27.82
CA GLU A 9 -27.93 -3.01 -29.01
C GLU A 9 -26.57 -3.23 -29.69
N THR A 10 -25.53 -2.45 -29.37
CA THR A 10 -24.19 -2.60 -29.96
C THR A 10 -23.27 -3.56 -29.20
N LEU A 11 -23.77 -4.22 -28.15
CA LEU A 11 -22.98 -5.13 -27.34
C LEU A 11 -22.76 -6.46 -28.06
N ARG A 12 -21.52 -6.68 -28.53
CA ARG A 12 -21.08 -7.97 -29.06
C ARG A 12 -21.06 -9.01 -27.93
N PRO A 13 -21.55 -10.24 -28.15
CA PRO A 13 -21.37 -11.32 -27.19
C PRO A 13 -19.88 -11.66 -27.04
N LEU A 14 -19.40 -11.67 -25.80
CA LEU A 14 -18.04 -12.07 -25.42
C LEU A 14 -18.00 -13.57 -25.16
N THR A 15 -16.85 -14.20 -25.45
CA THR A 15 -16.55 -15.57 -25.03
C THR A 15 -16.31 -15.62 -23.51
N GLU A 16 -16.41 -16.80 -22.87
CA GLU A 16 -16.15 -16.95 -21.44
C GLU A 16 -14.72 -16.51 -21.05
N THR A 17 -13.75 -16.75 -21.93
CA THR A 17 -12.35 -16.34 -21.73
C THR A 17 -12.19 -14.82 -21.80
N GLU A 18 -12.81 -14.18 -22.81
CA GLU A 18 -12.79 -12.71 -22.91
C GLU A 18 -13.52 -12.09 -21.71
N LEU A 19 -14.63 -12.69 -21.26
CA LEU A 19 -15.37 -12.21 -20.09
C LEU A 19 -14.50 -12.22 -18.83
N ALA A 20 -13.79 -13.33 -18.58
CA ALA A 20 -12.89 -13.43 -17.44
C ALA A 20 -11.74 -12.41 -17.52
N GLU A 21 -11.15 -12.21 -18.70
CA GLU A 21 -10.09 -11.21 -18.89
C GLU A 21 -10.57 -9.78 -18.62
N TRP A 22 -11.79 -9.44 -19.06
CA TRP A 22 -12.38 -8.13 -18.81
C TRP A 22 -12.83 -7.94 -17.36
N GLU A 23 -13.26 -9.00 -16.67
CA GLU A 23 -13.55 -8.97 -15.24
C GLU A 23 -12.27 -8.73 -14.42
N GLU A 24 -11.17 -9.41 -14.76
CA GLU A 24 -9.88 -9.16 -14.13
C GLU A 24 -9.39 -7.73 -14.38
N ALA A 25 -9.59 -7.20 -15.60
CA ALA A 25 -9.26 -5.82 -15.93
C ALA A 25 -10.09 -4.83 -15.10
N TYR A 26 -11.40 -5.06 -14.99
CA TYR A 26 -12.30 -4.28 -14.15
C TYR A 26 -11.83 -4.28 -12.69
N ALA A 27 -11.59 -5.46 -12.12
CA ALA A 27 -11.16 -5.60 -10.73
C ALA A 27 -9.83 -4.90 -10.46
N ALA A 28 -8.89 -4.96 -11.41
CA ALA A 28 -7.60 -4.29 -11.30
C ALA A 28 -7.73 -2.77 -11.27
N VAL A 29 -8.54 -2.19 -12.17
CA VAL A 29 -8.77 -0.73 -12.23
C VAL A 29 -9.54 -0.27 -10.99
N GLU A 30 -10.59 -1.01 -10.59
CA GLU A 30 -11.37 -0.68 -9.39
C GLU A 30 -10.48 -0.70 -8.13
N ALA A 31 -9.69 -1.77 -7.93
CA ALA A 31 -8.79 -1.87 -6.79
C ALA A 31 -7.76 -0.73 -6.76
N TYR A 32 -7.28 -0.31 -7.93
CA TYR A 32 -6.35 0.81 -8.04
C TYR A 32 -7.01 2.15 -7.67
N LEU A 33 -8.23 2.42 -8.14
CA LEU A 33 -8.98 3.63 -7.77
C LEU A 33 -9.37 3.65 -6.28
N GLN A 34 -9.68 2.49 -5.70
CA GLN A 34 -9.91 2.34 -4.26
C GLN A 34 -8.63 2.59 -3.45
N ALA A 35 -7.46 2.21 -3.97
CA ALA A 35 -6.17 2.52 -3.35
C ALA A 35 -5.91 4.04 -3.30
N LEU A 36 -6.44 4.81 -4.26
CA LEU A 36 -6.47 6.29 -4.23
C LEU A 36 -7.54 6.87 -3.30
N ARG A 37 -8.19 6.01 -2.49
CA ARG A 37 -9.18 6.37 -1.47
C ARG A 37 -10.41 7.09 -2.05
N LEU A 38 -10.77 6.82 -3.31
CA LEU A 38 -12.03 7.27 -3.89
C LEU A 38 -13.18 6.49 -3.23
N ARG A 39 -14.01 7.20 -2.45
CA ARG A 39 -15.10 6.60 -1.67
C ARG A 39 -16.43 6.59 -2.42
N ASN A 40 -16.60 7.51 -3.38
CA ASN A 40 -17.82 7.59 -4.16
C ASN A 40 -17.90 6.46 -5.20
N ARG A 41 -18.73 5.44 -4.91
CA ARG A 41 -18.92 4.26 -5.77
C ARG A 41 -19.44 4.61 -7.17
N LEU A 42 -20.30 5.62 -7.29
CA LEU A 42 -20.83 6.05 -8.58
C LEU A 42 -19.74 6.67 -9.45
N LEU A 43 -18.91 7.53 -8.87
CA LEU A 43 -17.76 8.12 -9.56
C LEU A 43 -16.77 7.03 -9.99
N VAL A 44 -16.47 6.08 -9.10
CA VAL A 44 -15.58 4.95 -9.43
C VAL A 44 -16.15 4.14 -10.59
N ALA A 45 -17.43 3.79 -10.56
CA ALA A 45 -18.06 3.03 -11.64
C ALA A 45 -18.01 3.75 -13.01
N GLU A 46 -18.28 5.06 -13.03
CA GLU A 46 -18.19 5.86 -14.26
C GLU A 46 -16.75 5.95 -14.80
N LEU A 47 -15.76 6.13 -13.90
CA LEU A 47 -14.34 6.17 -14.28
C LEU A 47 -13.86 4.82 -14.81
N VAL A 48 -14.18 3.73 -14.13
CA VAL A 48 -13.83 2.37 -14.58
C VAL A 48 -14.45 2.12 -15.95
N ARG A 49 -15.73 2.45 -16.16
CA ARG A 49 -16.39 2.32 -17.45
C ARG A 49 -15.70 3.11 -18.56
N ALA A 50 -15.36 4.38 -18.29
CA ALA A 50 -14.68 5.23 -19.26
C ALA A 50 -13.29 4.69 -19.66
N ILE A 51 -12.53 4.21 -18.67
CA ILE A 51 -11.20 3.62 -18.87
C ILE A 51 -11.31 2.32 -19.67
N LEU A 52 -12.18 1.39 -19.27
CA LEU A 52 -12.36 0.12 -19.96
C LEU A 52 -12.82 0.30 -21.40
N TRP A 53 -13.65 1.31 -21.66
CA TRP A 53 -14.04 1.67 -23.02
C TRP A 53 -12.86 2.12 -23.88
N ARG A 54 -11.99 2.98 -23.33
CA ARG A 54 -10.80 3.45 -24.05
C ARG A 54 -9.81 2.30 -24.28
N ALA A 55 -9.67 1.41 -23.28
CA ALA A 55 -8.87 0.20 -23.37
C ALA A 55 -9.40 -0.79 -24.40
N SER A 56 -10.72 -0.98 -24.51
CA SER A 56 -11.32 -1.88 -25.52
C SER A 56 -11.15 -1.33 -26.94
N ALA A 57 -11.31 -0.02 -27.13
CA ALA A 57 -11.03 0.64 -28.40
C ALA A 57 -9.55 0.51 -28.82
N ARG A 58 -8.62 0.48 -27.87
CA ARG A 58 -7.20 0.21 -28.10
C ARG A 58 -6.92 -1.28 -28.34
N GLY A 59 -7.55 -2.17 -27.59
CA GLY A 59 -7.44 -3.63 -27.76
C GLY A 59 -7.89 -4.10 -29.15
N ALA A 60 -8.88 -3.43 -29.74
CA ALA A 60 -9.27 -3.67 -31.13
C ALA A 60 -8.16 -3.38 -32.16
N LYS A 61 -7.19 -2.52 -31.81
CA LYS A 61 -6.02 -2.18 -32.64
C LYS A 61 -4.77 -3.00 -32.28
N GLU A 62 -4.70 -3.51 -31.05
CA GLU A 62 -3.57 -4.28 -30.50
C GLU A 62 -4.03 -5.67 -29.99
N PRO A 63 -4.43 -6.60 -30.87
CA PRO A 63 -5.11 -7.85 -30.50
C PRO A 63 -4.25 -8.92 -29.79
N GLY A 64 -3.08 -8.57 -29.26
CA GLY A 64 -2.18 -9.48 -28.53
C GLY A 64 -1.84 -9.04 -27.11
N VAL A 65 -2.34 -7.87 -26.68
CA VAL A 65 -2.07 -7.34 -25.33
C VAL A 65 -3.25 -7.69 -24.41
N PRO A 66 -3.00 -8.27 -23.22
CA PRO A 66 -4.08 -8.62 -22.30
C PRO A 66 -4.92 -7.40 -21.91
N ALA A 67 -6.24 -7.57 -21.81
CA ALA A 67 -7.18 -6.51 -21.48
C ALA A 67 -6.82 -5.76 -20.19
N ARG A 68 -6.36 -6.50 -19.16
CA ARG A 68 -5.88 -5.94 -17.91
C ARG A 68 -4.70 -4.98 -18.08
N VAL A 69 -3.74 -5.32 -18.94
CA VAL A 69 -2.56 -4.48 -19.18
C VAL A 69 -2.99 -3.18 -19.85
N LEU A 70 -3.81 -3.27 -20.91
CA LEU A 70 -4.35 -2.10 -21.60
C LEU A 70 -5.14 -1.20 -20.64
N ALA A 71 -6.06 -1.77 -19.85
CA ALA A 71 -6.87 -1.03 -18.89
C ALA A 71 -6.02 -0.30 -17.84
N MET A 72 -5.00 -0.96 -17.31
CA MET A 72 -4.08 -0.34 -16.35
C MET A 72 -3.22 0.74 -17.01
N GLU A 73 -2.70 0.53 -18.22
CA GLU A 73 -1.94 1.57 -18.94
C GLU A 73 -2.79 2.81 -19.21
N GLU A 74 -4.03 2.65 -19.65
CA GLU A 74 -4.97 3.76 -19.84
C GLU A 74 -5.27 4.46 -18.51
N THR A 75 -5.49 3.71 -17.43
CA THR A 75 -5.71 4.29 -16.08
C THR A 75 -4.53 5.15 -15.64
N LEU A 76 -3.32 4.62 -15.79
CA LEU A 76 -2.11 5.32 -15.37
C LEU A 76 -1.83 6.55 -16.24
N SER A 77 -2.07 6.43 -17.54
CA SER A 77 -1.87 7.52 -18.49
C SER A 77 -2.88 8.64 -18.27
N GLU A 78 -4.15 8.32 -18.05
CA GLU A 78 -5.18 9.34 -17.80
C GLU A 78 -4.91 10.12 -16.52
N ILE A 79 -4.53 9.42 -15.43
CA ILE A 79 -4.19 10.08 -14.17
C ILE A 79 -2.94 10.94 -14.32
N ALA A 80 -1.94 10.46 -15.05
CA ALA A 80 -0.72 11.21 -15.31
C ALA A 80 -1.03 12.49 -16.10
N ASN A 81 -1.71 12.38 -17.25
CA ASN A 81 -2.09 13.50 -18.10
C ASN A 81 -2.94 14.53 -17.35
N TRP A 82 -3.96 14.07 -16.62
CA TRP A 82 -4.78 14.97 -15.81
C TRP A 82 -3.97 15.67 -14.71
N THR A 83 -3.05 14.96 -14.05
CA THR A 83 -2.21 15.58 -13.02
C THR A 83 -1.26 16.62 -13.62
N GLN A 84 -0.73 16.35 -14.82
CA GLN A 84 0.07 17.32 -15.58
C GLN A 84 -0.75 18.58 -15.87
N ASP A 85 -1.97 18.43 -16.37
CA ASP A 85 -2.82 19.57 -16.72
C ASP A 85 -3.22 20.40 -15.48
N VAL A 86 -3.37 19.74 -14.32
CA VAL A 86 -3.67 20.42 -13.04
C VAL A 86 -2.47 21.23 -12.54
N LEU A 87 -1.26 20.68 -12.66
CA LEU A 87 -0.02 21.28 -12.16
C LEU A 87 0.66 22.23 -13.15
N ASP A 88 0.28 22.19 -14.44
CA ASP A 88 0.89 22.96 -15.54
C ASP A 88 2.41 22.72 -15.66
N GLU A 89 2.87 21.50 -15.34
CA GLU A 89 4.28 21.10 -15.27
C GLU A 89 4.51 19.79 -16.06
N PRO A 90 5.46 19.74 -17.01
CA PRO A 90 5.65 18.58 -17.88
C PRO A 90 6.15 17.35 -17.11
N LEU A 91 5.51 16.18 -17.31
CA LEU A 91 5.96 14.93 -16.68
C LEU A 91 7.22 14.39 -17.35
N GLU A 92 8.39 14.74 -16.82
CA GLU A 92 9.62 13.99 -17.11
C GLU A 92 9.53 12.57 -16.53
N ASN A 93 9.39 11.59 -17.43
CA ASN A 93 9.57 10.14 -17.20
C ASN A 93 8.81 9.58 -15.99
N ARG A 94 7.60 9.01 -16.16
CA ARG A 94 6.80 8.06 -15.30
C ARG A 94 6.94 8.10 -13.74
N ARG A 95 8.11 8.35 -13.16
CA ARG A 95 8.39 8.85 -11.79
C ARG A 95 7.46 9.98 -11.37
N LEU A 96 7.04 10.85 -12.30
CA LEU A 96 6.08 11.90 -11.95
C LEU A 96 4.69 11.34 -11.57
N ALA A 97 4.31 10.15 -12.06
CA ALA A 97 3.08 9.48 -11.64
C ALA A 97 3.12 9.05 -10.17
N ALA A 98 4.30 8.72 -9.61
CA ALA A 98 4.42 8.41 -8.18
C ALA A 98 4.31 9.68 -7.33
N ARG A 99 4.94 10.79 -7.75
CA ARG A 99 4.86 12.09 -7.06
C ARG A 99 3.45 12.68 -7.13
N GLY A 100 2.80 12.63 -8.29
CA GLY A 100 1.43 13.08 -8.48
C GLY A 100 0.45 12.36 -7.57
N ARG A 101 0.60 11.04 -7.38
CA ARG A 101 -0.22 10.26 -6.43
C ARG A 101 0.01 10.68 -4.98
N LEU A 102 1.27 10.90 -4.57
CA LEU A 102 1.57 11.40 -3.23
C LEU A 102 1.00 12.80 -3.02
N ALA A 103 1.13 13.69 -4.00
CA ALA A 103 0.54 15.02 -3.96
C ALA A 103 -0.99 14.95 -3.82
N LEU A 104 -1.66 14.03 -4.52
CA LEU A 104 -3.10 13.81 -4.38
C LEU A 104 -3.51 13.36 -2.97
N LEU A 105 -2.73 12.46 -2.36
CA LEU A 105 -2.98 12.01 -0.99
C LEU A 105 -2.71 13.12 0.04
N LEU A 106 -1.64 13.89 -0.16
CA LEU A 106 -1.27 15.02 0.71
C LEU A 106 -2.22 16.21 0.59
N ALA A 107 -2.84 16.41 -0.59
CA ALA A 107 -3.82 17.46 -0.84
C ALA A 107 -5.23 17.16 -0.29
N ASP A 108 -5.41 16.05 0.44
CA ASP A 108 -6.70 15.59 0.96
C ASP A 108 -7.75 15.38 -0.17
N MET A 109 -7.30 14.87 -1.32
CA MET A 109 -8.17 14.51 -2.44
C MET A 109 -9.32 13.57 -2.04
N PRO A 110 -9.12 12.49 -1.26
CA PRO A 110 -10.21 11.60 -0.88
C PRO A 110 -11.19 12.24 0.12
N GLY A 111 -10.84 13.32 0.79
CA GLY A 111 -11.72 14.06 1.68
C GLY A 111 -12.59 15.05 0.92
N LYS A 112 -11.94 16.11 0.42
CA LYS A 112 -12.59 17.35 -0.02
C LYS A 112 -12.76 17.45 -1.53
N TRP A 113 -11.86 16.82 -2.30
CA TRP A 113 -11.72 17.08 -3.73
C TRP A 113 -12.12 15.89 -4.63
N GLN A 114 -12.81 14.89 -4.09
CA GLN A 114 -13.22 13.70 -4.86
C GLN A 114 -14.03 14.08 -6.12
N GLY A 115 -14.90 15.08 -6.04
CA GLY A 115 -15.74 15.50 -7.18
C GLY A 115 -14.98 16.19 -8.31
N VAL A 116 -13.72 16.56 -8.09
CA VAL A 116 -12.83 17.25 -9.06
C VAL A 116 -11.83 16.25 -9.69
N PHE A 117 -11.78 15.03 -9.18
CA PHE A 117 -10.87 14.00 -9.67
C PHE A 117 -11.20 13.60 -11.11
N LEU A 118 -10.19 13.67 -11.99
CA LEU A 118 -10.31 13.39 -13.44
C LEU A 118 -11.39 14.20 -14.17
N THR A 119 -11.81 15.34 -13.62
CA THR A 119 -12.71 16.25 -14.34
C THR A 119 -11.92 17.20 -15.24
N PRO A 120 -12.47 17.62 -16.39
CA PRO A 120 -11.85 18.64 -17.22
C PRO A 120 -11.85 20.01 -16.53
N ALA A 121 -10.97 20.90 -16.98
CA ALA A 121 -10.90 22.29 -16.56
C ALA A 121 -12.25 23.03 -16.81
N PRO A 122 -12.58 24.07 -16.04
CA PRO A 122 -11.75 24.74 -15.03
C PRO A 122 -11.86 24.12 -13.62
N TRP A 123 -10.71 23.95 -12.96
CA TRP A 123 -10.65 23.47 -11.58
C TRP A 123 -10.71 24.63 -10.57
N PRO A 124 -11.25 24.40 -9.35
CA PRO A 124 -11.26 25.41 -8.28
C PRO A 124 -9.83 25.90 -7.95
N PRO A 125 -9.61 27.21 -7.74
CA PRO A 125 -8.28 27.74 -7.45
C PRO A 125 -7.70 27.18 -6.15
N ALA A 126 -8.54 27.01 -5.12
CA ALA A 126 -8.15 26.39 -3.85
C ALA A 126 -7.64 24.95 -4.01
N PHE A 127 -8.17 24.20 -4.98
CA PHE A 127 -7.69 22.86 -5.29
C PHE A 127 -6.32 22.90 -5.97
N LYS A 128 -6.15 23.77 -6.98
CA LYS A 128 -4.86 23.96 -7.65
C LYS A 128 -3.76 24.35 -6.67
N GLU A 129 -4.04 25.31 -5.79
CA GLU A 129 -3.09 25.75 -4.76
C GLU A 129 -2.72 24.60 -3.80
N ALA A 130 -3.70 23.82 -3.35
CA ALA A 130 -3.45 22.67 -2.48
C ALA A 130 -2.62 21.58 -3.18
N MET A 131 -2.91 21.30 -4.45
CA MET A 131 -2.15 20.37 -5.29
C MET A 131 -0.72 20.84 -5.51
N CYS A 132 -0.51 22.10 -5.93
CA CYS A 132 0.82 22.67 -6.15
C CYS A 132 1.63 22.70 -4.84
N LYS A 133 1.02 23.11 -3.73
CA LYS A 133 1.67 23.11 -2.41
C LYS A 133 2.09 21.70 -1.98
N SER A 134 1.22 20.70 -2.19
CA SER A 134 1.50 19.30 -1.86
C SER A 134 2.56 18.68 -2.76
N TYR A 135 2.55 19.06 -4.04
CA TYR A 135 3.55 18.64 -5.02
C TYR A 135 4.94 19.21 -4.68
N LEU A 136 5.03 20.49 -4.32
CA LEU A 136 6.27 21.12 -3.87
C LEU A 136 6.76 20.54 -2.53
N ALA A 137 5.85 20.22 -1.61
CA ALA A 137 6.18 19.56 -0.35
C ALA A 137 6.69 18.11 -0.56
N ALA A 138 6.25 17.44 -1.62
CA ALA A 138 6.80 16.16 -2.09
C ALA A 138 8.11 16.33 -2.91
N GLY A 139 8.75 17.50 -2.82
CA GLY A 139 9.99 17.88 -3.49
C GLY A 139 11.27 17.17 -2.96
N PRO A 140 12.46 17.53 -3.49
CA PRO A 140 13.67 16.69 -3.56
C PRO A 140 14.29 16.27 -2.22
N ASN A 141 13.83 16.81 -1.10
CA ASN A 141 14.24 16.39 0.24
C ASN A 141 13.13 15.57 0.89
N PHE A 142 12.73 14.45 0.28
CA PHE A 142 12.45 13.31 1.15
C PHE A 142 13.79 12.99 1.79
N ALA A 143 14.03 13.56 2.97
CA ALA A 143 15.08 13.10 3.85
C ALA A 143 14.94 11.59 3.83
N GLU A 144 15.95 10.92 3.28
CA GLU A 144 16.04 9.48 3.24
C GLU A 144 16.05 9.05 4.70
N LEU A 145 14.85 8.88 5.25
CA LEU A 145 14.65 8.25 6.54
C LEU A 145 14.90 6.79 6.25
N THR A 146 16.18 6.44 6.10
CA THR A 146 16.64 5.09 6.28
C THR A 146 16.07 4.67 7.62
N MET A 147 15.08 3.77 7.61
CA MET A 147 14.74 2.99 8.77
C MET A 147 16.01 2.23 9.12
N ILE A 148 16.81 2.78 10.04
CA ILE A 148 17.83 2.00 10.72
C ILE A 148 17.02 0.96 11.49
N PRO A 149 17.20 -0.34 11.23
CA PRO A 149 16.49 -1.36 12.00
C PRO A 149 16.93 -1.19 13.45
N GLN A 150 16.04 -0.62 14.26
CA GLN A 150 16.24 -0.59 15.69
C GLN A 150 15.99 -2.02 16.16
N PRO A 151 17.00 -2.72 16.71
CA PRO A 151 16.78 -4.05 17.23
C PRO A 151 15.67 -3.95 18.28
N LEU A 152 14.65 -4.79 18.13
CA LEU A 152 13.64 -5.00 19.16
C LEU A 152 14.39 -5.32 20.45
N GLU A 153 14.39 -4.41 21.42
CA GLU A 153 14.94 -4.67 22.75
C GLU A 153 14.01 -5.64 23.47
N LEU A 154 14.11 -6.92 23.10
CA LEU A 154 13.60 -8.03 23.86
C LEU A 154 14.44 -8.11 25.13
N ASN A 155 13.98 -7.37 26.13
CA ASN A 155 14.34 -7.39 27.54
C ASN A 155 15.38 -8.47 27.91
N VAL A 156 16.58 -8.00 28.19
CA VAL A 156 17.83 -8.66 28.66
C VAL A 156 17.66 -9.77 29.72
N ILE A 157 16.47 -9.94 30.29
CA ILE A 157 16.13 -10.96 31.29
C ILE A 157 15.95 -12.34 30.65
N GLY A 158 15.57 -12.44 29.37
CA GLY A 158 15.33 -13.72 28.70
C GLY A 158 16.61 -14.47 28.28
N GLU A 159 17.55 -13.76 27.65
CA GLU A 159 18.75 -14.36 27.07
C GLU A 159 19.78 -14.80 28.13
N GLY A 160 19.89 -14.04 29.24
CA GLY A 160 20.81 -14.38 30.33
C GLY A 160 20.44 -15.66 31.07
N ALA A 161 19.13 -15.92 31.27
CA ALA A 161 18.65 -17.12 31.93
C ALA A 161 18.84 -18.37 31.06
N ALA A 162 18.62 -18.26 29.75
CA ALA A 162 18.82 -19.35 28.80
C ALA A 162 20.29 -19.79 28.72
N GLN A 163 21.22 -18.82 28.67
CA GLN A 163 22.65 -19.12 28.60
C GLN A 163 23.22 -19.70 29.91
N TRP A 164 22.66 -19.30 31.06
CA TRP A 164 23.01 -19.91 32.36
C TRP A 164 22.50 -21.37 32.45
N TRP A 165 21.33 -21.65 31.86
CA TRP A 165 20.77 -23.00 31.80
C TRP A 165 21.59 -23.94 30.91
N GLU A 166 21.98 -23.50 29.71
CA GLU A 166 22.80 -24.29 28.80
C GLU A 166 24.20 -24.60 29.34
N THR A 167 24.80 -23.67 30.07
CA THR A 167 26.11 -23.91 30.72
C THR A 167 26.02 -24.85 31.91
N MET A 168 24.89 -24.88 32.63
CA MET A 168 24.66 -25.82 33.74
C MET A 168 24.55 -27.28 33.27
N ASP A 169 23.89 -27.53 32.13
CA ASP A 169 23.63 -28.90 31.66
C ASP A 169 24.89 -29.59 31.09
N ARG A 170 25.87 -28.80 30.62
CA ARG A 170 27.07 -29.32 29.93
C ARG A 170 28.10 -29.98 30.85
N ARG A 171 28.03 -29.78 32.17
CA ARG A 171 29.03 -30.33 33.13
C ARG A 171 28.36 -31.06 34.30
N PRO A 172 28.39 -32.40 34.35
CA PRO A 172 27.71 -33.17 35.40
C PRO A 172 28.26 -32.93 36.81
N ILE A 173 29.47 -32.36 36.94
CA ILE A 173 30.07 -31.96 38.21
C ILE A 173 29.35 -30.74 38.81
N VAL A 174 28.99 -29.75 37.98
CA VAL A 174 28.31 -28.52 38.43
C VAL A 174 26.93 -28.84 38.98
N ARG A 175 26.21 -29.77 38.32
CA ARG A 175 24.93 -30.29 38.79
C ARG A 175 25.02 -30.94 40.17
N LYS A 176 26.07 -31.74 40.43
CA LYS A 176 26.27 -32.37 41.76
C LYS A 176 26.59 -31.34 42.84
N MET A 177 27.43 -30.34 42.54
CA MET A 177 27.74 -29.26 43.48
C MET A 177 26.50 -28.43 43.84
N PHE A 178 25.67 -28.08 42.85
CA PHE A 178 24.44 -27.32 43.07
C PHE A 178 23.42 -28.11 43.89
N ALA A 179 23.26 -29.41 43.61
CA ALA A 179 22.41 -30.29 44.41
C ALA A 179 22.88 -30.43 45.86
N LEU A 180 24.20 -30.52 46.08
CA LEU A 180 24.79 -30.61 47.42
C LEU A 180 24.63 -29.30 48.19
N PHE A 181 24.76 -28.16 47.51
CA PHE A 181 24.47 -26.84 48.07
C PHE A 181 23.00 -26.72 48.50
N LEU A 182 22.05 -27.11 47.64
CA LEU A 182 20.62 -27.12 48.00
C LEU A 182 20.33 -28.04 49.18
N LEU A 183 20.93 -29.24 49.22
CA LEU A 183 20.78 -30.16 50.34
C LEU A 183 21.36 -29.60 51.64
N ALA A 184 22.51 -28.93 51.58
CA ALA A 184 23.10 -28.27 52.75
C ALA A 184 22.21 -27.12 53.26
N LEU A 185 21.61 -26.37 52.35
CA LEU A 185 20.71 -25.26 52.68
C LEU A 185 19.41 -25.79 53.32
N ILE A 186 18.83 -26.86 52.78
CA ILE A 186 17.68 -27.55 53.38
C ILE A 186 18.05 -28.16 54.74
N GLY A 187 19.23 -28.76 54.87
CA GLY A 187 19.71 -29.29 56.15
C GLY A 187 19.86 -28.19 57.20
N ALA A 188 20.41 -27.03 56.80
CA ALA A 188 20.55 -25.86 57.65
C ALA A 188 19.19 -25.29 58.07
N THR A 189 18.20 -25.21 57.17
CA THR A 189 16.86 -24.73 57.53
C THR A 189 16.14 -25.71 58.44
N VAL A 190 16.25 -27.01 58.21
CA VAL A 190 15.66 -28.04 59.08
C VAL A 190 16.34 -28.04 60.45
N TRP A 191 17.66 -27.89 60.52
CA TRP A 191 18.39 -27.76 61.79
C TRP A 191 17.95 -26.51 62.54
N PHE A 192 17.88 -25.36 61.86
CA PHE A 192 17.42 -24.11 62.46
C PHE A 192 16.00 -24.24 63.04
N ILE A 193 15.08 -24.93 62.34
CA ILE A 193 13.70 -25.15 62.81
C ILE A 193 13.62 -26.13 64.00
N PHE A 194 14.54 -27.09 64.12
CA PHE A 194 14.48 -28.13 65.16
C PHE A 194 15.32 -27.84 66.42
N PHE A 195 16.26 -26.90 66.36
CA PHE A 195 17.18 -26.59 67.46
C PHE A 195 17.00 -25.17 68.02
N GLU A 196 15.97 -24.46 67.56
CA GLU A 196 15.38 -23.25 68.14
C GLU A 196 14.03 -23.62 68.79
#